data_AF-A0A1B1TMF2-F1
#
_entry.id   AF-A0A1B1TMF2-F1
#
_cell.length_a   1.000
_cell.length_b   1.000
_cell.length_c   1.000
_cell.angle_alpha   90.00
_cell.angle_beta   90.00
_cell.angle_gamma   90.00
#
_symmetry.space_group_name_H-M   'P 1'
#
loop_
_entity.id
_entity.type
_entity.pdbx_description
1 polymer ?
#
loop_
_entity_poly.entity_id
_entity_poly.type
_entity_poly.pdbx_seq_one_letter_code
_entity_poly.pdbx_strand_id
1 'polypeptide(L)' 'MRDTSEIRFQLHHELNQCYQKLFDSLATMQIKEGDAATVAQLLLNSRLDALKHLVSEAERPAYDARYPEDAED' A
#
# COMPACT_ATOMS: atom_id res chain seq x y z
N MET A 1 0.80 11.78 25.49
CA MET A 1 0.67 10.50 24.74
C MET A 1 1.91 10.37 23.87
N ARG A 2 2.53 9.18 23.78
CA ARG A 2 3.61 8.97 22.82
C ARG A 2 3.00 8.98 21.42
N ASP A 3 3.57 9.80 20.55
CA ASP A 3 3.19 9.84 19.14
C ASP A 3 3.58 8.51 18.50
N THR A 4 2.59 7.72 18.11
CA THR A 4 2.79 6.42 17.45
C THR A 4 2.82 6.56 15.92
N SER A 5 2.84 7.79 15.40
CA SER A 5 2.81 8.05 13.96
C SER A 5 4.04 7.52 13.25
N GLU A 6 5.22 7.55 13.88
CA GLU A 6 6.45 7.03 13.27
C GLU A 6 6.34 5.55 12.88
N ILE A 7 5.87 4.69 13.79
CA ILE A 7 5.72 3.26 13.49
C ILE A 7 4.56 2.99 12.53
N ARG A 8 3.47 3.77 12.59
CA ARG A 8 2.36 3.63 11.65
C ARG A 8 2.75 4.05 10.24
N PHE A 9 3.52 5.12 10.09
CA PHE A 9 4.01 5.59 8.80
C PHE A 9 4.98 4.58 8.19
N GLN A 10 5.92 4.07 8.99
CA GLN A 10 6.81 3.00 8.56
C GLN A 10 6.02 1.77 8.11
N LEU A 11 5.03 1.34 8.90
CA LEU A 11 4.20 0.19 8.55
C LEU A 11 3.40 0.43 7.27
N HIS A 12 2.81 1.62 7.09
CA HIS A 12 2.08 1.97 5.87
C HIS A 12 3.00 1.88 4.64
N HIS A 13 4.20 2.47 4.72
CA HIS A 13 5.20 2.43 3.65
C HIS A 13 5.62 1.00 3.28
N GLU A 14 6.01 0.19 4.28
CA GLU A 14 6.46 -1.19 4.05
C GLU A 14 5.35 -2.05 3.44
N LEU A 15 4.10 -1.87 3.89
CA LEU A 15 2.95 -2.56 3.31
C LEU A 15 2.69 -2.08 1.88
N ASN A 16 2.72 -0.78 1.61
CA ASN A 16 2.51 -0.24 0.27
C ASN A 16 3.53 -0.82 -0.73
N GLN A 17 4.81 -0.83 -0.38
CA GLN A 17 5.86 -1.44 -1.19
C GLN A 17 5.68 -2.95 -1.36
N CYS A 18 5.22 -3.65 -0.33
CA CYS A 18 4.90 -5.08 -0.42
C CYS A 18 3.80 -5.33 -1.45
N TYR A 19 2.69 -4.58 -1.38
CA TYR A 19 1.61 -4.68 -2.36
C TYR A 19 2.07 -4.36 -3.78
N GLN A 20 2.89 -3.32 -3.96
CA GLN A 20 3.43 -2.98 -5.28
C GLN A 20 4.25 -4.13 -5.87
N LYS A 21 5.14 -4.75 -5.08
CA LYS A 21 5.89 -5.94 -5.53
C LYS A 21 4.99 -7.12 -5.88
N LEU A 22 3.89 -7.31 -5.17
CA LEU A 22 2.92 -8.36 -5.48
C LEU A 22 2.18 -8.09 -6.78
N PHE A 23 1.77 -6.84 -7.04
CA PHE A 23 1.19 -6.43 -8.32
C PHE A 23 2.17 -6.55 -9.49
N ASP A 24 3.42 -6.12 -9.30
CA ASP A 24 4.48 -6.27 -10.31
C ASP A 24 4.72 -7.76 -10.62
N SER A 25 4.78 -8.58 -9.57
CA SER A 25 4.91 -10.04 -9.73
C SER A 25 3.72 -10.60 -10.51
N LEU A 26 2.49 -10.21 -10.16
CA LEU A 26 1.28 -10.64 -10.87
C LEU A 26 1.30 -10.22 -12.35
N ALA A 27 1.77 -9.01 -12.66
CA ALA A 27 1.88 -8.51 -14.02
C ALA A 27 2.89 -9.29 -14.89
N THR A 28 3.90 -9.90 -14.27
CA THR A 28 4.91 -10.72 -14.98
C THR A 28 4.58 -12.21 -15.02
N MET A 29 3.53 -12.66 -14.32
CA MET A 29 3.14 -14.07 -14.28
C MET A 29 2.46 -14.52 -15.58
N GLN A 30 2.87 -15.68 -16.10
CA GLN A 30 2.20 -16.35 -17.22
C GLN A 30 0.98 -17.14 -16.73
N ILE A 31 -0.07 -16.42 -16.31
CA ILE A 31 -1.35 -17.00 -15.91
C ILE A 31 -2.48 -16.52 -16.82
N LYS A 32 -3.64 -17.17 -16.76
CA LYS A 32 -4.81 -16.77 -17.54
C LYS A 32 -5.30 -15.41 -17.07
N GLU A 33 -5.74 -14.59 -18.02
CA GLU A 33 -6.19 -13.21 -17.77
C GLU A 33 -7.30 -13.13 -16.71
N GLY A 34 -8.28 -14.04 -16.74
CA GLY A 34 -9.35 -14.09 -15.73
C GLY A 34 -8.87 -14.42 -14.31
N ASP A 35 -7.82 -15.24 -14.19
CA ASP A 35 -7.20 -15.57 -12.91
C ASP A 35 -6.38 -14.37 -12.39
N ALA A 36 -5.66 -13.68 -13.30
CA ALA A 36 -4.91 -12.47 -12.97
C ALA A 36 -5.83 -11.36 -12.45
N ALA A 37 -6.96 -11.10 -13.12
CA ALA A 37 -7.93 -10.10 -12.68
C ALA A 37 -8.50 -10.41 -11.30
N THR A 38 -8.78 -11.69 -11.02
CA THR A 38 -9.28 -12.14 -9.72
C THR A 38 -8.26 -11.88 -8.61
N VAL A 39 -6.99 -12.26 -8.83
CA VAL A 39 -5.92 -12.04 -7.86
C VAL A 39 -5.64 -10.54 -7.67
N ALA A 40 -5.65 -9.75 -8.74
CA ALA A 40 -5.47 -8.29 -8.66
C ALA A 40 -6.55 -7.65 -7.79
N GLN A 41 -7.82 -8.05 -7.93
CA GLN A 41 -8.91 -7.54 -7.12
C GLN A 41 -8.75 -7.91 -5.63
N LEU A 42 -8.31 -9.15 -5.34
CA LEU A 42 -8.04 -9.59 -3.96
C LEU A 42 -6.90 -8.78 -3.32
N LEU A 43 -5.81 -8.56 -4.08
CA LEU A 43 -4.68 -7.74 -3.63
C LEU A 43 -5.11 -6.29 -3.39
N LEU A 44 -5.93 -5.71 -4.26
CA LEU A 44 -6.42 -4.34 -4.13
C LEU A 44 -7.26 -4.17 -2.86
N ASN A 45 -8.22 -5.07 -2.63
CA ASN A 45 -9.06 -5.02 -1.44
C ASN A 45 -8.22 -5.18 -0.16
N SER A 46 -7.26 -6.10 -0.16
CA SER A 46 -6.34 -6.31 0.96
C SER A 46 -5.52 -5.04 1.23
N ARG A 47 -4.97 -4.39 0.19
CA ARG A 47 -4.22 -3.13 0.31
C ARG A 47 -5.07 -2.04 0.94
N LEU A 48 -6.28 -1.82 0.43
CA LEU A 48 -7.18 -0.79 0.95
C LEU A 48 -7.50 -1.02 2.43
N ASP A 49 -7.82 -2.25 2.81
CA ASP A 49 -8.14 -2.59 4.20
C ASP A 49 -6.94 -2.44 5.14
N ALA A 50 -5.74 -2.80 4.69
CA ALA A 50 -4.52 -2.72 5.49
C ALA A 50 -4.05 -1.26 5.70
N LEU A 51 -4.16 -0.41 4.67
CA LEU A 51 -3.59 0.94 4.69
C LEU A 51 -4.53 2.01 5.30
N LYS A 52 -5.85 1.88 5.12
CA LYS A 52 -6.85 2.93 5.44
C LYS A 52 -6.85 3.45 6.89
N HIS A 53 -6.27 2.71 7.83
CA HIS A 53 -6.25 3.08 9.26
C HIS A 53 -4.87 3.48 9.78
N LEU A 54 -3.83 3.41 8.95
CA LEU A 54 -2.46 3.66 9.39
C LEU A 54 -2.07 5.15 9.29
N VAL A 55 -2.58 5.84 8.28
CA VAL A 55 -2.36 7.26 8.04
C VAL A 55 -3.71 7.94 7.87
N SER A 56 -4.07 8.86 8.76
CA SER A 56 -5.28 9.67 8.59
C SER A 56 -5.07 10.79 7.57
N GLU A 57 -6.16 11.38 7.06
CA GLU A 57 -6.08 12.52 6.14
C GLU A 57 -5.29 13.70 6.72
N ALA A 58 -5.43 13.96 8.03
CA ALA A 58 -4.70 15.01 8.72
C ALA A 58 -3.18 14.75 8.79
N GLU A 59 -2.79 13.48 8.76
CA GLU A 59 -1.41 13.02 8.83
C GLU A 59 -0.77 12.83 7.45
N ARG A 60 -1.59 12.80 6.38
CA ARG A 60 -1.15 12.60 5.00
C ARG A 60 -0.01 13.55 4.59
N PRO A 61 -0.06 14.87 4.86
CA PRO A 61 1.05 15.76 4.50
C PRO A 61 2.38 15.42 5.20
N ALA A 62 2.32 14.94 6.45
CA ALA A 62 3.51 14.54 7.21
C ALA A 62 4.04 13.18 6.74
N TYR A 63 3.15 12.27 6.34
CA TYR A 63 3.50 11.01 5.71
C TYR A 63 4.19 11.23 4.37
N ASP A 64 3.57 12.01 3.47
CA ASP A 64 4.08 12.27 2.11
C ASP A 64 5.44 12.99 2.16
N ALA A 65 5.65 13.89 3.12
CA ALA A 65 6.94 14.53 3.32
C ALA A 65 8.05 13.56 3.77
N ARG A 66 7.69 12.45 4.43
CA ARG A 66 8.63 11.42 4.90
C ARG A 66 8.88 10.34 3.86
N TYR A 67 7.87 9.96 3.09
CA TYR A 67 7.92 8.95 2.03
C TYR A 67 7.38 9.53 0.72
N PRO A 68 8.11 10.46 0.08
CA PRO A 68 7.65 11.11 -1.16
C PRO A 68 7.43 10.14 -2.32
N GLU A 69 8.06 8.97 -2.30
CA GLU A 69 7.86 7.89 -3.27
C GLU A 69 6.49 7.23 -3.21
N ASP A 70 5.77 7.36 -2.08
CA ASP A 70 4.42 6.82 -1.92
C ASP A 70 3.33 7.86 -2.21
N ALA A 71 3.71 9.12 -2.42
CA ALA A 71 2.77 10.14 -2.87
C ALA A 71 2.26 9.72 -4.25
N GLU A 72 0.96 9.41 -4.33
CA GLU A 72 0.30 9.21 -5.61
C GLU A 72 0.36 10.54 -6.38
N ASP A 73 0.96 10.54 -7.58
CA ASP A 73 0.99 11.69 -8.51
C ASP A 73 -0.44 12.20 -8.85
#